data_AF-A0A553SND2-F1
#
_entry.id   AF-A0A553SND2-F1
#
_cell.length_a   1.000
_cell.length_b   1.000
_cell.length_c   1.000
_cell.angle_alpha   90.00
_cell.angle_beta   90.00
_cell.angle_gamma   90.00
#
_symmetry.space_group_name_H-M   'P 1'
#
loop_
_entity.id
_entity.type
_entity.pdbx_description
1 polymer ?
#
loop_
_entity_poly.entity_id
_entity_poly.type
_entity_poly.pdbx_seq_one_letter_code
_entity_poly.pdbx_strand_id
1 'polypeptide(L)'
;MLILVILFEVIISFSVLTITFISVDTVKYNNKTIENIVGVYGLIGILLVGTGMYIGGGGGQSLKEYYYISIITQLVILGLVIVLNRMSKKAGRQKLISICSLSLVTISFIMYVYYIIASFIYY
;
A
#
# COMPACT_ATOMS: atom_id res chain seq x y z
N MET A 1 -3.00 8.43 23.98
CA MET A 1 -1.93 8.70 22.99
C MET A 1 -1.44 7.40 22.33
N LEU A 2 -0.96 6.43 23.12
CA LEU A 2 -0.46 5.13 22.62
C LEU A 2 -1.49 4.34 21.79
N ILE A 3 -2.75 4.28 22.21
CA ILE A 3 -3.85 3.63 21.44
C ILE A 3 -4.02 4.28 20.05
N LEU A 4 -3.86 5.59 19.97
CA LEU A 4 -4.05 6.31 18.71
C LEU A 4 -2.88 6.06 17.75
N VAL A 5 -1.65 5.97 18.27
CA VAL A 5 -0.47 5.58 17.48
C VAL A 5 -0.68 4.20 16.86
N ILE A 6 -1.02 3.20 17.69
CA ILE A 6 -1.31 1.82 17.22
C ILE A 6 -2.42 1.82 16.16
N LEU A 7 -3.49 2.58 16.37
CA LEU A 7 -4.58 2.69 15.41
C LEU A 7 -4.11 3.23 14.05
N PHE A 8 -3.24 4.25 14.05
CA PHE A 8 -2.66 4.79 12.82
C PHE A 8 -1.76 3.78 12.13
N GLU A 9 -0.93 3.03 12.86
CA GLU A 9 -0.06 2.00 12.26
C GLU A 9 -0.88 0.92 11.57
N VAL A 10 -1.93 0.45 12.24
CA VAL A 10 -2.86 -0.56 11.70
C VAL A 10 -3.56 -0.03 10.46
N ILE A 11 -4.06 1.21 10.49
CA ILE A 11 -4.73 1.83 9.34
C ILE A 11 -3.79 1.96 8.16
N ILE A 12 -2.58 2.49 8.35
CA ILE A 12 -1.59 2.65 7.26
C ILE A 12 -1.26 1.27 6.67
N SER A 13 -0.95 0.30 7.52
CA SER A 13 -0.61 -1.08 7.13
C SER A 13 -1.73 -1.74 6.32
N PHE A 14 -2.97 -1.64 6.83
CA PHE A 14 -4.14 -2.22 6.17
C PHE A 14 -4.46 -1.51 4.85
N SER A 15 -4.21 -0.21 4.77
CA SER A 15 -4.36 0.57 3.53
C SER A 15 -3.42 0.05 2.45
N VAL A 16 -2.14 -0.21 2.79
CA VAL A 16 -1.15 -0.78 1.86
C VAL A 16 -1.59 -2.16 1.36
N LEU A 17 -2.01 -3.06 2.26
CA LEU A 17 -2.54 -4.37 1.86
C LEU A 17 -3.74 -4.24 0.91
N THR A 18 -4.69 -3.35 1.25
CA THR A 18 -5.89 -3.13 0.45
C THR A 18 -5.53 -2.61 -0.94
N ILE A 19 -4.61 -1.66 -1.04
CA ILE A 19 -4.08 -1.14 -2.32
C ILE A 19 -3.46 -2.27 -3.15
N THR A 20 -2.63 -3.11 -2.53
CA THR A 20 -2.00 -4.26 -3.19
C THR A 20 -3.03 -5.23 -3.74
N PHE A 21 -3.99 -5.68 -2.92
CA PHE A 21 -4.99 -6.66 -3.34
C PHE A 21 -5.93 -6.13 -4.42
N ILE A 22 -6.40 -4.88 -4.30
CA ILE A 22 -7.28 -4.30 -5.33
C ILE A 22 -6.51 -4.16 -6.65
N SER A 23 -5.23 -3.79 -6.59
CA SER A 23 -4.43 -3.67 -7.79
C SER A 23 -4.13 -5.01 -8.45
N VAL A 24 -3.88 -6.05 -7.67
CA VAL A 24 -3.76 -7.45 -8.14
C VAL A 24 -5.05 -7.89 -8.86
N ASP A 25 -6.24 -7.60 -8.32
CA ASP A 25 -7.52 -7.87 -9.00
C ASP A 25 -7.66 -7.07 -10.31
N THR A 26 -7.12 -5.86 -10.36
CA THR A 26 -7.29 -4.95 -11.50
C THR A 26 -6.46 -5.35 -12.72
N VAL A 27 -5.34 -6.06 -12.52
CA VAL A 27 -4.40 -6.41 -13.60
C VAL A 27 -4.96 -7.48 -14.54
N LYS A 28 -4.73 -7.28 -15.84
CA LYS A 28 -4.95 -8.31 -16.87
C LYS A 28 -3.73 -9.22 -16.98
N TYR A 29 -3.96 -10.51 -16.80
CA TYR A 29 -2.97 -11.55 -17.04
C TYR A 29 -2.95 -11.89 -18.54
N ASN A 30 -1.94 -11.39 -19.25
CA ASN A 30 -1.75 -11.74 -20.67
C ASN A 30 -0.77 -12.91 -20.86
N ASN A 31 0.08 -13.18 -19.87
CA ASN A 31 1.03 -14.28 -19.86
C ASN A 31 1.43 -14.64 -18.43
N LYS A 32 2.09 -15.78 -18.27
CA LYS A 32 2.59 -16.30 -16.99
C LYS A 32 3.61 -15.36 -16.32
N THR A 33 4.34 -14.56 -17.11
CA THR A 33 5.28 -13.56 -16.58
C THR A 33 4.58 -12.47 -15.79
N ILE A 34 3.49 -11.91 -16.32
CA ILE A 34 2.71 -10.87 -15.61
C ILE A 34 2.04 -11.46 -14.36
N GLU A 35 1.53 -12.69 -14.45
CA GLU A 35 0.98 -13.39 -13.29
C GLU A 35 2.02 -13.54 -12.16
N ASN A 36 3.23 -13.98 -12.48
CA ASN A 36 4.31 -14.07 -11.50
C ASN A 36 4.68 -12.71 -10.91
N ILE A 37 4.77 -11.66 -11.72
CA ILE A 37 5.07 -10.30 -11.24
C ILE A 37 4.02 -9.86 -10.24
N VAL A 38 2.73 -10.00 -10.57
CA VAL A 38 1.63 -9.62 -9.68
C VAL A 38 1.64 -10.45 -8.40
N GLY A 39 1.92 -11.74 -8.48
CA GLY A 39 2.11 -12.60 -7.30
C GLY A 39 3.25 -12.13 -6.39
N VAL A 40 4.38 -11.73 -6.98
CA VAL A 40 5.51 -11.13 -6.24
C VAL A 40 5.10 -9.81 -5.57
N TYR A 41 4.35 -8.94 -6.25
CA TYR A 41 3.81 -7.72 -5.63
C TYR A 41 2.91 -8.03 -4.42
N GLY A 42 2.07 -9.06 -4.53
CA GLY A 42 1.26 -9.55 -3.40
C GLY A 42 2.10 -9.99 -2.22
N LEU A 43 3.12 -10.83 -2.46
CA LEU A 43 4.05 -11.30 -1.42
C LEU A 43 4.84 -10.16 -0.79
N ILE A 44 5.36 -9.22 -1.59
CA ILE A 44 6.09 -8.05 -1.10
C ILE A 44 5.18 -7.19 -0.22
N GLY A 45 3.91 -6.99 -0.59
CA GLY A 45 2.96 -6.24 0.22
C GLY A 45 2.73 -6.86 1.59
N ILE A 46 2.56 -8.19 1.65
CA ILE A 46 2.42 -8.93 2.91
C ILE A 46 3.70 -8.80 3.76
N LEU A 47 4.86 -9.01 3.16
CA LEU A 47 6.15 -8.92 3.85
C LEU A 47 6.39 -7.52 4.41
N LEU A 48 6.21 -6.48 3.59
CA LEU A 48 6.35 -5.09 4.01
C LEU A 48 5.45 -4.80 5.21
N VAL A 49 4.17 -5.14 5.11
CA VAL A 49 3.19 -4.87 6.16
C VAL A 49 3.53 -5.60 7.45
N GLY A 50 3.91 -6.87 7.37
CA GLY A 50 4.40 -7.63 8.52
C GLY A 50 5.64 -6.99 9.17
N THR A 51 6.61 -6.56 8.35
CA THR A 51 7.80 -5.84 8.82
C THR A 51 7.44 -4.52 9.50
N GLY A 52 6.58 -3.71 8.90
CA GLY A 52 6.16 -2.42 9.46
C GLY A 52 5.37 -2.57 10.76
N MET A 53 4.51 -3.59 10.89
CA MET A 53 3.79 -3.88 12.14
C MET A 53 4.73 -4.39 13.25
N TYR A 54 5.70 -5.23 12.91
CA TYR A 54 6.69 -5.71 13.87
C TYR A 54 7.56 -4.56 14.41
N ILE A 55 7.90 -3.62 13.54
CA ILE A 55 8.81 -2.51 13.84
C ILE A 55 8.09 -1.34 14.52
N GLY A 56 6.89 -0.96 14.06
CA GLY A 56 6.11 0.15 14.62
C GLY A 56 5.65 -0.07 16.08
N GLY A 57 5.59 -1.35 16.51
CA GLY A 57 5.15 -1.73 17.86
C GLY A 57 6.01 -1.21 19.03
N GLY A 58 7.19 -0.66 18.78
CA GLY A 58 7.89 0.17 19.75
C GLY A 58 8.24 1.47 19.05
N GLY A 59 7.76 2.64 19.47
CA GLY A 59 8.10 3.88 18.78
C GLY A 59 7.32 5.06 19.27
N GLY A 60 7.79 5.68 20.36
CA GLY A 60 7.40 7.01 20.84
C GLY A 60 5.91 7.22 21.18
N GLN A 61 5.61 7.82 22.34
CA GLN A 61 4.22 8.11 22.72
C GLN A 61 3.55 9.22 21.87
N SER A 62 4.22 9.77 20.86
CA SER A 62 3.77 10.98 20.14
C SER A 62 3.48 10.79 18.66
N LEU A 63 2.35 11.36 18.23
CA LEU A 63 2.00 11.50 16.82
C LEU A 63 2.95 12.48 16.15
N LYS A 64 3.75 11.96 15.23
CA LYS A 64 4.65 12.76 14.41
C LYS A 64 4.02 13.02 13.04
N GLU A 65 4.47 14.08 12.37
CA GLU A 65 3.90 14.54 11.10
C GLU A 65 3.89 13.47 10.00
N TYR A 66 4.87 12.55 10.03
CA TYR A 66 4.96 11.46 9.06
C TYR A 66 3.74 10.53 9.09
N TYR A 67 3.08 10.33 10.23
CA TYR A 67 1.85 9.52 10.32
C TYR A 67 0.73 10.10 9.44
N TYR A 68 0.55 11.43 9.50
CA TYR A 68 -0.47 12.13 8.73
C TYR A 68 -0.15 12.10 7.23
N ILE A 69 1.11 12.36 6.86
CA ILE A 69 1.56 12.32 5.47
C ILE A 69 1.35 10.92 4.88
N SER A 70 1.72 9.87 5.63
CA SER A 70 1.54 8.49 5.20
C SER A 70 0.05 8.13 5.04
N ILE A 71 -0.81 8.46 6.01
CA ILE A 71 -2.26 8.18 5.89
C ILE A 71 -2.87 8.90 4.69
N ILE A 72 -2.64 10.20 4.55
CA ILE A 72 -3.23 10.98 3.45
C ILE A 72 -2.78 10.41 2.11
N THR A 73 -1.49 10.09 1.98
CA THR A 73 -0.95 9.51 0.75
C THR A 73 -1.57 8.15 0.43
N GLN A 74 -1.68 7.26 1.43
CA GLN A 74 -2.31 5.95 1.21
C GLN A 74 -3.81 6.09 0.89
N LEU A 75 -4.54 7.02 1.49
CA LEU A 75 -5.96 7.26 1.18
C LEU A 75 -6.14 7.78 -0.25
N VAL A 76 -5.29 8.69 -0.72
CA VAL A 76 -5.32 9.20 -2.10
C VAL A 76 -5.05 8.05 -3.09
N ILE A 77 -4.02 7.25 -2.83
CA ILE A 77 -3.68 6.09 -3.68
C ILE A 77 -4.83 5.07 -3.68
N LEU A 78 -5.40 4.77 -2.52
CA LEU A 78 -6.53 3.85 -2.40
C LEU A 78 -7.73 4.34 -3.23
N GLY A 79 -8.06 5.63 -3.16
CA GLY A 79 -9.11 6.23 -3.98
C GLY A 79 -8.85 6.05 -5.47
N LEU A 80 -7.63 6.34 -5.94
CA LEU A 80 -7.23 6.16 -7.34
C LEU A 80 -7.31 4.70 -7.78
N VAL A 81 -6.84 3.77 -6.95
CA VAL A 81 -6.88 2.33 -7.22
C VAL A 81 -8.31 1.81 -7.31
N ILE A 82 -9.22 2.29 -6.44
CA ILE A 82 -10.65 1.95 -6.52
C ILE A 82 -11.26 2.45 -7.83
N VAL A 83 -10.94 3.68 -8.25
CA VAL A 83 -11.40 4.24 -9.52
C VAL A 83 -10.89 3.40 -10.70
N LEU A 84 -9.59 3.06 -10.72
CA LEU A 84 -9.01 2.21 -11.76
C LEU A 84 -9.65 0.82 -11.79
N ASN A 85 -9.90 0.20 -10.64
CA ASN A 85 -10.58 -1.10 -10.58
C ASN A 85 -11.99 -1.03 -11.16
N ARG A 86 -12.76 0.01 -10.80
CA ARG A 86 -14.11 0.25 -11.36
C ARG A 86 -14.07 0.47 -12.87
N MET A 87 -13.11 1.24 -13.36
CA MET A 87 -12.90 1.44 -14.80
C MET A 87 -12.53 0.13 -15.50
N SER A 88 -11.63 -0.66 -14.91
CA SER A 88 -11.22 -1.98 -15.42
C SER A 88 -12.40 -2.94 -15.55
N LYS A 89 -13.32 -2.93 -14.57
CA LYS A 89 -14.53 -3.76 -14.58
C LYS A 89 -15.56 -3.30 -15.62
N LYS A 90 -15.65 -2.00 -15.91
CA LYS A 90 -16.59 -1.44 -16.90
C LYS A 90 -16.09 -1.48 -18.35
N ALA A 91 -14.84 -1.09 -18.57
CA ALA A 91 -14.24 -0.92 -19.90
C ALA A 91 -13.41 -2.14 -20.36
N GLY A 92 -13.38 -3.20 -19.54
CA GLY A 92 -12.49 -4.35 -19.71
C GLY A 92 -11.10 -4.08 -19.14
N ARG A 93 -10.41 -5.15 -18.70
CA ARG A 93 -9.07 -5.04 -18.12
C ARG A 93 -8.05 -4.64 -19.19
N GLN A 94 -7.80 -3.34 -19.36
CA GLN A 94 -6.86 -2.85 -20.37
C GLN A 94 -5.41 -2.89 -19.86
N LYS A 95 -4.46 -3.01 -20.78
CA LYS A 95 -3.01 -3.03 -20.46
C LYS A 95 -2.58 -1.73 -19.76
N LEU A 96 -3.07 -0.58 -20.21
CA LEU A 96 -2.76 0.72 -19.60
C LEU A 96 -3.27 0.81 -18.16
N ILE A 97 -4.51 0.41 -17.91
CA ILE A 97 -5.10 0.37 -16.56
C ILE A 97 -4.27 -0.54 -15.63
N SER A 98 -3.82 -1.68 -16.14
CA SER A 98 -2.97 -2.62 -15.39
C SER A 98 -1.62 -1.99 -15.01
N ILE A 99 -0.97 -1.29 -15.94
CA ILE A 99 0.31 -0.60 -15.69
C ILE A 99 0.11 0.53 -14.67
N CYS A 100 -0.92 1.35 -14.82
CA CYS A 100 -1.23 2.42 -13.87
C CYS A 100 -1.55 1.87 -12.48
N SER A 101 -2.25 0.74 -12.39
CA SER A 101 -2.54 0.10 -11.12
C SER A 101 -1.26 -0.39 -10.43
N LEU A 102 -0.36 -1.05 -11.16
CA LEU A 102 0.91 -1.52 -10.62
C LEU A 102 1.81 -0.35 -10.19
N SER A 103 1.87 0.75 -10.95
CA SER A 103 2.65 1.92 -10.57
C SER A 103 2.15 2.55 -9.27
N LEU A 104 0.83 2.58 -9.05
CA LEU A 104 0.25 3.06 -7.79
C LEU A 104 0.63 2.16 -6.60
N VAL A 105 0.68 0.84 -6.79
CA VAL A 105 1.21 -0.08 -5.75
C VAL A 105 2.67 0.21 -5.45
N THR A 106 3.50 0.39 -6.48
CA THR A 106 4.92 0.72 -6.28
C THR A 106 5.09 2.00 -5.47
N ILE A 107 4.32 3.05 -5.78
CA ILE A 107 4.34 4.32 -5.01
C ILE A 107 3.87 4.07 -3.57
N SER A 108 2.82 3.28 -3.37
CA SER A 108 2.32 2.90 -2.03
C SER A 108 3.39 2.19 -1.21
N PHE A 109 4.15 1.28 -1.81
CA PHE A 109 5.27 0.58 -1.16
C PHE A 109 6.41 1.53 -0.80
N ILE A 110 6.82 2.42 -1.71
CA ILE A 110 7.88 3.41 -1.42
C ILE A 110 7.47 4.30 -0.23
N MET A 111 6.22 4.78 -0.23
CA MET A 111 5.70 5.61 0.86
C MET A 111 5.60 4.86 2.18
N TYR A 112 5.33 3.55 2.14
CA TYR A 112 5.31 2.71 3.33
C TYR A 112 6.71 2.40 3.85
N VAL A 113 7.70 2.21 2.97
CA VAL A 113 9.11 2.12 3.36
C VAL A 113 9.58 3.43 4.01
N TYR A 114 9.21 4.58 3.44
CA TYR A 114 9.47 5.88 4.04
C TYR A 114 8.86 5.98 5.45
N TYR A 115 7.61 5.54 5.63
CA TYR A 115 6.96 5.47 6.93
C TYR A 115 7.77 4.64 7.94
N ILE A 116 8.21 3.44 7.57
CA ILE A 116 9.01 2.55 8.44
C ILE A 116 10.36 3.20 8.80
N ILE A 117 11.03 3.81 7.84
CA ILE A 117 12.32 4.49 8.09
C ILE A 117 12.12 5.70 9.01
N ALA A 118 11.07 6.50 8.77
CA ALA A 118 10.75 7.66 9.58
C ALA A 118 10.41 7.26 11.02
N SER A 119 9.68 6.14 11.24
CA SER A 119 9.40 5.64 12.58
C SER A 119 10.66 5.19 13.34
N PHE A 120 11.72 4.77 12.64
CA PHE A 120 13.02 4.50 13.27
C PHE A 120 13.81 5.75 13.62
N ILE A 121 13.92 6.69 12.69
CA ILE A 121 14.73 7.92 12.87
C ILE A 121 14.12 8.78 13.96
N TYR A 122 12.80 8.90 13.92
CA TYR A 122 12.03 9.64 14.90
C TYR A 122 11.38 8.66 15.88
N TYR A 123 12.14 7.71 16.42
CA TYR A 123 11.72 7.00 17.64
C TYR A 123 11.81 7.95 18.84
#